data_AF-A0A395N7K4-F1
#
_entry.id   AF-A0A395N7K4-F1
#
_cell.length_a   1.000
_cell.length_b   1.000
_cell.length_c   1.000
_cell.angle_alpha   90.00
_cell.angle_beta   90.00
_cell.angle_gamma   90.00
#
_symmetry.space_group_name_H-M   'P 1'
#
loop_
_entity.id
_entity.type
_entity.pdbx_description
1 polymer ?
#
loop_
_entity_poly.entity_id
_entity_poly.type
_entity_poly.pdbx_seq_one_letter_code
_entity_poly.pdbx_strand_id
1 'polypeptide(L)' 'MAMIGRLWGCFNPPTPPKSSDAIRFGVLGAAGIAPLALFNPAKSHPEVIVQAISARD' A
#
# COMPACT_ATOMS: atom_id res chain seq x y z
N MET A 1 -21.92 11.34 -5.08
CA MET A 1 -21.43 9.95 -4.93
C MET A 1 -19.97 9.74 -5.34
N ALA A 2 -19.43 10.46 -6.35
CA ALA A 2 -18.03 10.31 -6.77
C ALA A 2 -16.96 10.52 -5.67
N MET A 3 -17.14 11.50 -4.77
CA MET A 3 -16.22 11.76 -3.65
C MET A 3 -16.12 10.56 -2.68
N ILE A 4 -17.28 9.96 -2.36
CA ILE A 4 -17.37 8.82 -1.43
C ILE A 4 -16.66 7.61 -2.04
N GLY A 5 -16.88 7.33 -3.33
CA GLY A 5 -16.20 6.24 -4.03
C GLY A 5 -14.68 6.40 -4.06
N ARG A 6 -14.18 7.63 -4.23
CA ARG A 6 -12.74 7.92 -4.20
C ARG A 6 -12.13 7.69 -2.82
N LEU A 7 -12.79 8.20 -1.77
CA LEU A 7 -12.34 7.98 -0.39
C LEU A 7 -12.34 6.48 -0.06
N TRP A 8 -13.39 5.76 -0.45
CA TRP A 8 -13.47 4.32 -0.22
C TRP A 8 -12.34 3.55 -0.92
N GLY A 9 -11.99 3.93 -2.15
CA GLY A 9 -10.87 3.34 -2.88
C GLY A 9 -9.49 3.55 -2.22
N CYS A 10 -9.31 4.62 -1.44
CA CYS A 10 -8.07 4.83 -0.67
C CYS A 10 -7.90 3.82 0.47
N PHE A 11 -9.00 3.34 1.06
CA PHE A 11 -8.97 2.37 2.16
C PHE A 11 -9.09 0.92 1.67
N ASN A 12 -9.78 0.69 0.55
CA ASN A 12 -9.95 -0.62 -0.05
C ASN A 12 -9.54 -0.63 -1.53
N PRO A 13 -8.24 -0.55 -1.81
CA PRO A 13 -7.72 -0.56 -3.18
C PRO A 13 -7.87 -1.94 -3.83
N PRO A 14 -8.02 -2.01 -5.16
CA PRO A 14 -7.95 -3.28 -5.89
C PRO A 14 -6.56 -3.90 -5.77
N THR A 15 -6.47 -5.22 -5.87
CA THR A 15 -5.22 -6.00 -5.73
C THR A 15 -4.92 -6.79 -7.01
N PRO A 16 -4.38 -6.13 -8.05
CA PRO A 16 -3.96 -6.84 -9.25
C PRO A 16 -2.76 -7.76 -8.97
N PRO A 17 -2.52 -8.78 -9.82
CA PRO A 17 -1.31 -9.59 -9.75
C PRO A 17 -0.04 -8.74 -9.78
N LYS A 18 0.95 -9.10 -8.96
CA LYS A 18 2.23 -8.40 -8.88
C LYS A 18 3.17 -8.80 -10.01
N SER A 19 3.96 -7.84 -10.47
CA SER A 19 5.03 -8.08 -11.44
C SER A 19 6.15 -8.92 -10.81
N SER A 20 6.80 -9.75 -11.62
CA SER A 20 8.00 -10.52 -11.21
C SER A 20 9.15 -9.61 -10.77
N ASP A 21 9.27 -8.46 -11.45
CA ASP A 21 10.37 -7.49 -11.30
C ASP A 21 9.99 -6.31 -10.40
N ALA A 22 8.98 -6.49 -9.54
CA ALA A 22 8.51 -5.44 -8.65
C ALA A 22 9.57 -5.02 -7.61
N ILE A 23 9.65 -3.71 -7.36
CA ILE A 23 10.51 -3.12 -6.33
C ILE A 23 10.00 -3.53 -4.95
N ARG A 24 10.90 -4.08 -4.12
CA ARG A 24 10.58 -4.58 -2.79
C ARG A 24 11.00 -3.57 -1.72
N PHE A 25 10.03 -3.03 -1.01
CA PHE A 25 10.23 -2.13 0.12
C PHE A 25 10.29 -2.90 1.44
N GLY A 26 11.31 -2.62 2.25
CA GLY A 26 11.32 -2.93 3.68
C GLY A 26 11.07 -1.65 4.47
N VAL A 27 10.13 -1.68 5.41
CA VAL A 27 9.71 -0.49 6.16
C VAL A 27 10.10 -0.64 7.63
N LEU A 28 10.91 0.31 8.11
CA LEU A 28 11.31 0.42 9.51
C LEU A 28 10.45 1.49 10.19
N GLY A 29 9.47 1.05 10.98
CA GLY A 29 8.48 1.85 11.68
C GLY A 29 7.12 1.87 10.97
N ALA A 30 6.04 1.59 11.68
CA ALA A 30 4.66 1.67 11.19
C ALA A 30 4.02 3.01 11.57
N ALA A 31 4.59 4.12 11.08
CA ALA A 31 4.03 5.45 11.33
C ALA A 31 2.56 5.51 10.90
N GLY A 32 1.71 6.26 11.63
CA GLY A 32 0.27 6.34 11.35
C GLY A 32 -0.08 6.81 9.92
N ILE A 33 0.84 7.47 9.23
CA ILE A 33 0.69 7.89 7.83
C ILE A 33 0.94 6.76 6.82
N ALA A 34 1.69 5.73 7.21
CA ALA A 34 2.15 4.67 6.32
C ALA A 34 1.02 3.89 5.59
N PRO A 35 -0.14 3.61 6.21
CA PRO A 35 -1.26 2.96 5.52
C PRO A 35 -1.73 3.73 4.28
N LEU A 36 -1.90 5.04 4.37
CA LEU A 36 -2.42 5.86 3.28
C LEU A 36 -1.34 6.30 2.28
N ALA A 37 -0.10 6.50 2.76
CA ALA A 37 0.98 6.99 1.91
C ALA A 37 1.70 5.88 1.14
N LEU A 38 1.76 4.66 1.68
CA LEU A 38 2.61 3.60 1.11
C LEU A 38 1.92 2.24 1.05
N PHE A 39 1.34 1.73 2.13
CA PHE A 39 0.84 0.34 2.16
C PHE A 39 -0.37 0.11 1.26
N ASN A 40 -1.39 0.97 1.32
CA ASN A 40 -2.56 0.84 0.47
C ASN A 40 -2.26 1.13 -1.01
N PRO A 41 -1.53 2.21 -1.36
CA PRO A 41 -1.07 2.39 -2.74
C PRO A 41 -0.27 1.20 -3.26
N ALA A 42 0.59 0.62 -2.42
CA ALA A 42 1.36 -0.56 -2.79
C ALA A 42 0.51 -1.81 -3.03
N LYS A 43 -0.79 -1.84 -2.71
CA LYS A 43 -1.68 -2.96 -3.10
C LYS A 43 -2.11 -2.86 -4.56
N SER A 44 -2.45 -1.67 -5.04
CA SER A 44 -3.00 -1.47 -6.39
C SER A 44 -1.95 -1.36 -7.50
N HIS A 45 -0.68 -1.13 -7.16
CA HIS A 45 0.41 -0.92 -8.13
C HIS A 45 1.22 -2.20 -8.31
N PRO A 46 1.16 -2.90 -9.45
CA PRO A 46 1.85 -4.18 -9.68
C PRO A 46 3.37 -4.15 -9.50
N GLU A 47 3.99 -3.00 -9.73
CA GLU A 47 5.43 -2.75 -9.76
C GLU A 47 6.07 -2.58 -8.37
N VAL A 48 5.28 -2.59 -7.29
CA VAL A 48 5.79 -2.41 -5.93
C VAL A 48 5.23 -3.47 -4.97
N ILE A 49 6.08 -3.93 -4.05
CA ILE A 49 5.74 -4.88 -3.00
C ILE A 49 6.30 -4.37 -1.67
N VAL A 50 5.46 -4.27 -0.65
CA VAL A 50 5.92 -4.09 0.73
C VAL A 50 6.21 -5.48 1.29
N GLN A 51 7.49 -5.82 1.39
CA GLN A 51 7.94 -7.18 1.73
C GLN A 51 7.94 -7.42 3.24
N ALA A 52 8.33 -6.41 4.01
CA ALA A 52 8.44 -6.50 5.46
C ALA A 52 8.18 -5.14 6.12
N ILE A 53 7.60 -5.19 7.31
CA ILE A 53 7.39 -4.04 8.18
C ILE A 53 7.89 -4.43 9.57
N SER A 54 8.78 -3.64 10.16
CA SER A 54 9.17 -3.79 11.56
C SER A 54 8.72 -2.56 12.34
N ALA A 55 7.95 -2.74 13.41
CA ALA A 55 7.61 -1.67 14.35
C ALA A 55 8.06 -2.08 15.77
N ARG A 56 8.41 -1.09 16.59
CA ARG A 56 8.84 -1.30 17.98
C ARG A 56 7.67 -1.30 18.97
N ASP A 57 6.58 -0.64 18.57
CA ASP A 57 5.38 -0.37 19.36
C ASP A 57 4.18 -1.06 18.69
#